data_AF-A0A6N7YQZ8-F1
#
_entry.id   AF-A0A6N7YQZ8-F1
#
_cell.length_a   1.000
_cell.length_b   1.000
_cell.length_c   1.000
_cell.angle_alpha   90.00
_cell.angle_beta   90.00
_cell.angle_gamma   90.00
#
_symmetry.space_group_name_H-M   'P 1'
#
loop_
_entity.id
_entity.type
_entity.pdbx_description
1 polymer ?
#
loop_
_entity_poly.entity_id
_entity_poly.type
_entity_poly.pdbx_seq_one_letter_code
_entity_poly.pdbx_strand_id
1 'polypeptide(L)'
;MYLTEFGIQSFPDRISGVPLSTQADYRSLSEFIAYGNKRVKAFSQYLMRDSDPNPPGGSKFSGFESGLRTFGGTKKPAYDGFRLPLVADRYAAGKVRLWGLARPADGRTKVRILYANGGSSRWRTLTTLSTDARGYFSSRRSAPKDRRYRVEWTAADGTTHRGPVTKTRSAP
;
A
#
# COMPACT_ATOMS: atom_id res chain seq x y z
N MET A 1 14.06 13.26 -11.20
CA MET A 1 13.92 13.42 -9.74
C MET A 1 13.81 12.04 -9.10
N TYR A 2 14.41 11.88 -7.92
CA TYR A 2 14.39 10.65 -7.14
C TYR A 2 13.73 10.96 -5.79
N LEU A 3 12.82 10.11 -5.33
CA LEU A 3 12.22 10.20 -4.00
C LEU A 3 12.93 9.21 -3.09
N THR A 4 13.95 9.67 -2.37
CA THR A 4 14.93 8.83 -1.65
C THR A 4 14.61 8.56 -0.18
N GLU A 5 13.72 9.36 0.43
CA GLU A 5 13.40 9.28 1.87
C GLU A 5 11.89 9.37 2.14
N PHE A 6 11.07 8.74 1.30
CA PHE A 6 9.62 8.85 1.45
C PHE A 6 9.08 7.99 2.60
N GLY A 7 8.26 8.58 3.47
CA GLY A 7 7.56 7.87 4.54
C GLY A 7 6.24 8.55 4.92
N ILE A 8 5.23 7.76 5.29
CA ILE A 8 4.01 8.28 5.92
C ILE A 8 4.12 8.03 7.42
N GLN A 9 4.07 9.10 8.21
CA GLN A 9 4.06 9.00 9.67
C GLN A 9 2.84 8.23 10.16
N SER A 10 3.00 7.49 11.25
CA SER A 10 1.88 6.81 11.90
C SER A 10 1.85 7.08 13.39
N PHE A 11 0.71 6.86 14.01
CA PHE A 11 0.66 6.86 15.48
C PHE A 11 1.72 5.89 16.04
N PRO A 12 2.37 6.24 17.15
CA PRO A 12 1.96 7.23 18.16
C PRO A 12 2.42 8.70 17.96
N ASP A 13 3.08 9.07 16.86
CA ASP A 13 3.30 10.49 16.52
C ASP A 13 1.95 11.24 16.52
N ARG A 14 1.81 12.23 17.40
CA ARG A 14 0.55 13.00 17.56
C ARG A 14 0.47 14.23 16.65
N ILE A 15 1.57 14.62 16.02
CA ILE A 15 1.65 15.78 15.14
C ILE A 15 1.28 15.38 13.73
N SER A 16 1.97 14.37 13.17
CA SER A 16 1.81 13.96 11.77
C SER A 16 1.30 12.53 11.59
N GLY A 17 1.17 11.77 12.67
CA GLY A 17 0.82 10.36 12.62
C GLY A 17 -0.63 10.11 12.18
N VAL A 18 -0.79 9.11 11.31
CA VAL A 18 -2.10 8.56 10.95
C VAL A 18 -2.28 7.12 11.49
N PRO A 19 -3.52 6.59 11.53
CA PRO A 19 -3.73 5.17 11.83
C PRO A 19 -2.94 4.26 10.89
N LEU A 20 -2.49 3.11 11.38
CA LEU A 20 -1.65 2.15 10.62
C LEU A 20 -2.28 1.70 9.28
N SER A 21 -3.60 1.59 9.21
CA SER A 21 -4.31 1.28 7.96
C SER A 21 -4.25 2.45 6.96
N THR A 22 -4.42 3.68 7.46
CA THR A 22 -4.27 4.91 6.66
C THR A 22 -2.83 5.07 6.18
N GLN A 23 -1.83 4.74 7.00
CA GLN A 23 -0.42 4.75 6.62
C GLN A 23 -0.17 3.87 5.38
N ALA A 24 -0.68 2.63 5.41
CA ALA A 24 -0.54 1.68 4.31
C ALA A 24 -1.25 2.16 3.02
N ASP A 25 -2.45 2.73 3.17
CA ASP A 25 -3.22 3.33 2.06
C ASP A 25 -2.45 4.50 1.43
N TYR A 26 -2.01 5.46 2.24
CA TYR A 26 -1.32 6.67 1.76
C TYR A 26 0.03 6.38 1.14
N ARG A 27 0.76 5.39 1.66
CA ARG A 27 1.99 4.92 1.05
C ARG A 27 1.73 4.39 -0.37
N SER A 28 0.72 3.53 -0.52
CA SER A 28 0.35 2.94 -1.82
C SER A 28 -0.13 4.03 -2.81
N LEU A 29 -0.92 4.99 -2.33
CA LEU A 29 -1.37 6.14 -3.12
C LEU A 29 -0.19 7.02 -3.59
N SER A 30 0.77 7.27 -2.71
CA SER A 30 1.95 8.08 -3.05
C SER A 30 2.82 7.40 -4.12
N GLU A 31 2.97 6.07 -4.03
CA GLU A 31 3.67 5.28 -5.06
C GLU A 31 2.92 5.32 -6.41
N PHE A 32 1.58 5.31 -6.40
CA PHE A 32 0.77 5.48 -7.61
C PHE A 32 0.93 6.86 -8.25
N ILE A 33 0.91 7.94 -7.45
CA ILE A 33 1.13 9.31 -7.93
C ILE A 33 2.54 9.44 -8.53
N ALA A 34 3.55 8.89 -7.85
CA ALA A 34 4.93 8.85 -8.33
C ALA A 34 5.05 8.07 -9.65
N TYR A 35 4.42 6.90 -9.74
CA TYR A 35 4.38 6.08 -10.95
C TYR A 35 3.77 6.83 -12.14
N GLY A 36 2.71 7.61 -11.92
CA GLY A 36 2.08 8.43 -12.96
C GLY A 36 2.92 9.62 -13.44
N ASN A 37 3.91 10.05 -12.65
CA ASN A 37 4.72 11.22 -12.96
C ASN A 37 6.05 10.84 -13.63
N LYS A 38 6.16 11.08 -14.95
CA LYS A 38 7.35 10.74 -15.76
C LYS A 38 8.68 11.36 -15.27
N ARG A 39 8.63 12.40 -14.42
CA ARG A 39 9.80 13.04 -13.82
C ARG A 39 10.37 12.27 -12.63
N VAL A 40 9.59 11.39 -12.01
CA VAL A 40 10.05 10.52 -10.92
C VAL A 40 10.69 9.27 -11.51
N LYS A 41 11.96 9.03 -11.17
CA LYS A 41 12.74 7.89 -11.67
C LYS A 41 12.86 6.76 -10.66
N ALA A 42 12.76 7.07 -9.37
CA ALA A 42 12.70 6.09 -8.29
C ALA A 42 11.84 6.60 -7.14
N PHE A 43 11.23 5.64 -6.43
CA PHE A 43 10.43 5.83 -5.24
C PHE A 43 10.92 4.87 -4.16
N SER A 44 11.38 5.42 -3.04
CA SER A 44 11.88 4.65 -1.90
C SER A 44 10.85 4.55 -0.78
N GLN A 45 11.16 3.73 0.22
CA GLN A 45 10.48 3.71 1.51
C GLN A 45 11.51 3.97 2.59
N TYR A 46 11.23 4.95 3.44
CA TYR A 46 11.96 5.27 4.66
C TYR A 46 10.95 5.32 5.80
N LEU A 47 10.92 4.41 6.77
CA LEU A 47 11.96 3.47 7.22
C LEU A 47 11.56 1.99 7.04
N MET A 48 12.50 1.08 7.33
CA MET A 48 12.17 -0.35 7.55
C MET A 48 11.55 -0.58 8.94
N ARG A 49 12.04 0.11 9.96
CA ARG A 49 11.62 0.05 11.37
C ARG A 49 11.47 1.48 11.88
N ASP A 50 10.44 1.75 12.69
CA ASP A 50 10.31 3.06 13.34
C ASP A 50 11.54 3.41 14.17
N SER A 51 11.72 4.71 14.37
CA SER A 51 12.78 5.26 15.22
C SER A 51 12.59 4.86 16.69
N ASP A 52 13.65 5.03 17.49
CA ASP A 52 13.55 4.89 18.93
C ASP A 52 12.50 5.89 19.46
N PRO A 53 11.45 5.41 20.16
CA PRO A 53 10.43 6.30 20.71
C PRO A 53 10.94 7.16 21.87
N ASN A 54 12.08 6.85 22.48
CA ASN A 54 12.70 7.62 23.56
C ASN A 54 14.20 7.83 23.30
N PRO A 55 14.57 8.55 22.23
CA PRO A 55 15.97 8.70 21.87
C PRO A 55 16.74 9.49 22.94
N PRO A 56 18.00 9.13 23.27
CA PRO A 56 18.82 9.89 24.20
C PRO A 56 18.94 11.36 23.80
N GLY A 57 18.62 12.27 24.72
CA GLY A 57 18.67 13.72 24.47
C GLY A 57 17.55 14.27 23.58
N GLY A 58 16.58 13.45 23.18
CA GLY A 58 15.42 13.87 22.38
C GLY A 58 14.09 13.75 23.12
N SER A 59 13.05 14.39 22.58
CA SER A 59 11.69 14.21 23.08
C SER A 59 11.10 12.87 22.64
N LYS A 60 10.09 12.38 23.37
CA LYS A 60 9.37 11.16 23.03
C LYS A 60 8.76 11.25 21.63
N PHE A 61 8.98 10.24 20.79
CA PHE A 61 8.57 10.20 19.38
C PHE A 61 9.06 11.41 18.57
N SER A 62 10.27 11.89 18.83
CA SER A 62 10.92 12.94 18.04
C SER A 62 11.52 12.44 16.72
N GLY A 63 11.56 11.13 16.52
CA GLY A 63 12.01 10.49 15.29
C GLY A 63 10.89 10.29 14.28
N PHE A 64 11.01 9.22 13.48
CA PHE A 64 10.01 8.85 12.48
C PHE A 64 9.35 7.51 12.80
N GLU A 65 8.02 7.55 12.92
CA GLU A 65 7.11 6.41 13.00
C GLU A 65 6.59 6.01 11.60
N SER A 66 7.39 6.25 10.56
CA SER A 66 7.09 5.94 9.16
C SER A 66 7.49 4.53 8.72
N GLY A 67 8.04 3.74 9.63
CA GLY A 67 8.59 2.43 9.35
C GLY A 67 7.56 1.45 8.79
N LEU A 68 8.04 0.42 8.07
CA LEU A 68 7.23 -0.76 7.73
C LEU A 68 6.98 -1.65 8.96
N ARG A 69 7.78 -1.50 10.00
CA ARG A 69 7.67 -2.19 11.29
C ARG A 69 7.65 -1.17 12.42
N THR A 70 6.99 -1.50 13.52
CA THR A 70 7.13 -0.75 14.77
C THR A 70 8.58 -0.80 15.26
N PHE A 71 8.96 0.07 16.21
CA PHE A 71 10.28 0.04 16.84
C PHE A 71 10.62 -1.36 17.39
N GLY A 72 9.65 -2.01 18.04
CA GLY A 72 9.76 -3.39 18.55
C GLY A 72 9.83 -4.48 17.46
N GLY A 73 9.76 -4.11 16.17
CA GLY A 73 9.91 -5.03 15.04
C GLY A 73 8.61 -5.65 14.53
N THR A 74 7.46 -5.37 15.14
CA THR A 74 6.15 -5.87 14.68
C THR A 74 5.82 -5.31 13.30
N LYS A 75 5.41 -6.17 12.37
CA LYS A 75 4.99 -5.72 11.03
C LYS A 75 3.76 -4.82 11.13
N LYS A 76 3.83 -3.66 10.49
CA LYS A 76 2.66 -2.81 10.25
C LYS A 76 1.95 -3.28 8.97
N PRO A 77 0.68 -2.91 8.74
CA PRO A 77 0.00 -3.16 7.47
C PRO A 77 0.79 -2.63 6.25
N ALA A 78 1.54 -1.55 6.43
CA ALA A 78 2.43 -1.00 5.42
C ALA A 78 3.53 -1.98 4.97
N TYR A 79 3.94 -2.95 5.79
CA TYR A 79 4.92 -3.97 5.42
C TYR A 79 4.45 -4.82 4.25
N ASP A 80 3.25 -5.37 4.36
CA ASP A 80 2.67 -6.15 3.27
C ASP A 80 2.17 -5.25 2.14
N GLY A 81 1.78 -4.01 2.45
CA GLY A 81 1.48 -2.97 1.45
C GLY A 81 2.70 -2.50 0.66
N PHE A 82 3.92 -2.62 1.18
CA PHE A 82 5.16 -2.38 0.44
C PHE A 82 5.42 -3.50 -0.56
N ARG A 83 5.12 -4.74 -0.18
CA ARG A 83 5.21 -5.89 -1.09
C ARG A 83 4.14 -5.83 -2.19
N LEU A 84 2.92 -5.50 -1.78
CA LEU A 84 1.72 -5.56 -2.61
C LEU A 84 0.89 -4.28 -2.49
N PRO A 85 1.40 -3.13 -2.97
CA PRO A 85 0.62 -1.89 -2.95
C PRO A 85 -0.61 -2.03 -3.85
N LEU A 86 -1.75 -1.54 -3.36
CA LEU A 86 -2.99 -1.49 -4.11
C LEU A 86 -3.68 -0.15 -3.85
N VAL A 87 -4.08 0.51 -4.93
CA VAL A 87 -4.89 1.73 -4.92
C VAL A 87 -6.24 1.42 -5.56
N ALA A 88 -7.31 1.89 -4.93
CA ALA A 88 -8.67 1.84 -5.43
C ALA A 88 -9.19 3.27 -5.60
N ASP A 89 -8.96 3.82 -6.78
CA ASP A 89 -9.23 5.22 -7.11
C ASP A 89 -10.57 5.40 -7.83
N ARG A 90 -11.52 6.11 -7.22
CA ARG A 90 -12.80 6.51 -7.79
C ARG A 90 -12.60 7.66 -8.76
N TYR A 91 -12.60 7.34 -10.04
CA TYR A 91 -12.49 8.33 -11.12
C TYR A 91 -13.85 8.76 -11.71
N ALA A 92 -14.94 8.06 -11.37
CA ALA A 92 -16.31 8.42 -11.75
C ALA A 92 -17.33 7.73 -10.83
N ALA A 93 -18.58 8.19 -10.86
CA ALA A 93 -19.68 7.58 -10.10
C ALA A 93 -19.79 6.07 -10.38
N GLY A 94 -19.70 5.26 -9.33
CA GLY A 94 -19.77 3.79 -9.44
C GLY A 94 -18.61 3.14 -10.19
N LYS A 95 -17.52 3.87 -10.51
CA LYS A 95 -16.33 3.33 -11.20
C LYS A 95 -15.08 3.47 -10.34
N VAL A 96 -14.20 2.47 -10.44
CA VAL A 96 -12.90 2.47 -9.76
C VAL A 96 -11.80 2.05 -10.72
N ARG A 97 -10.65 2.69 -10.59
CA ARG A 97 -9.37 2.26 -11.13
C ARG A 97 -8.62 1.55 -10.02
N LEU A 98 -8.31 0.29 -10.28
CA LEU A 98 -7.38 -0.48 -9.48
C LEU A 98 -6.00 -0.35 -10.11
N TRP A 99 -5.01 -0.03 -9.29
CA TRP A 99 -3.60 -0.01 -9.68
C TRP A 99 -2.78 -0.66 -8.58
N GLY A 100 -1.76 -1.40 -8.93
CA GLY A 100 -0.83 -1.96 -7.96
C GLY A 100 0.40 -2.58 -8.58
N LEU A 101 1.19 -3.20 -7.71
CA LEU A 101 2.46 -3.86 -8.02
C LEU A 101 2.54 -5.17 -7.24
N ALA A 102 3.11 -6.21 -7.85
CA ALA A 102 3.60 -7.39 -7.15
C ALA A 102 5.13 -7.30 -7.02
N ARG A 103 5.66 -7.12 -5.80
CA ARG A 103 7.10 -7.11 -5.51
C ARG A 103 7.48 -8.38 -4.72
N PRO A 104 8.64 -9.03 -4.97
CA PRO A 104 9.63 -8.72 -5.99
C PRO A 104 9.40 -9.51 -7.28
N ALA A 105 8.20 -9.43 -7.91
CA ALA A 105 8.01 -10.11 -9.18
C ALA A 105 9.03 -9.57 -10.21
N ASP A 106 9.84 -10.47 -10.76
CA ASP A 106 10.93 -10.23 -11.70
C ASP A 106 10.53 -10.57 -13.15
N GLY A 107 9.22 -10.55 -13.41
CA GLY A 107 8.63 -10.82 -14.71
C GLY A 107 7.11 -10.72 -14.65
N ARG A 108 6.47 -11.12 -15.75
CA ARG A 108 5.00 -11.20 -15.79
C ARG A 108 4.51 -12.28 -14.84
N THR A 109 3.57 -11.94 -13.97
CA THR A 109 2.93 -12.86 -13.03
C THR A 109 1.41 -12.61 -12.99
N LYS A 110 0.68 -13.38 -12.18
CA LYS A 110 -0.76 -13.21 -11.97
C LYS A 110 -1.05 -12.79 -10.54
N VAL A 111 -1.94 -11.82 -10.37
CA VAL A 111 -2.44 -11.38 -9.06
C VAL A 111 -3.94 -11.59 -8.98
N ARG A 112 -4.45 -11.93 -7.80
CA ARG A 112 -5.90 -11.96 -7.53
C ARG A 112 -6.30 -10.68 -6.82
N ILE A 113 -7.30 -10.00 -7.36
CA ILE A 113 -7.97 -8.92 -6.64
C ILE A 113 -9.12 -9.54 -5.88
N LEU A 114 -9.13 -9.33 -4.56
CA LEU A 114 -10.21 -9.72 -3.68
C LEU A 114 -11.03 -8.50 -3.29
N TYR A 115 -12.32 -8.69 -3.04
CA TYR A 115 -13.20 -7.66 -2.53
C TYR A 115 -14.04 -8.14 -1.35
N ALA A 116 -14.45 -7.19 -0.51
CA ALA A 116 -15.49 -7.35 0.50
C ALA A 116 -16.43 -6.14 0.42
N ASN A 117 -17.73 -6.36 0.48
CA ASN A 117 -18.72 -5.29 0.56
C ASN A 117 -18.72 -4.69 1.99
N GLY A 118 -19.30 -3.49 2.15
CA GLY A 118 -19.37 -2.78 3.43
C GLY A 118 -19.90 -3.69 4.57
N GLY A 119 -19.21 -3.68 5.71
CA GLY A 119 -19.53 -4.50 6.88
C GLY A 119 -19.21 -6.00 6.79
N SER A 120 -18.98 -6.55 5.59
CA SER A 120 -18.71 -7.99 5.45
C SER A 120 -17.25 -8.35 5.75
N SER A 121 -17.03 -9.41 6.53
CA SER A 121 -15.72 -10.05 6.73
C SER A 121 -15.36 -11.03 5.62
N ARG A 122 -16.32 -11.39 4.75
CA ARG A 122 -16.13 -12.40 3.69
C ARG A 122 -15.47 -11.78 2.46
N TRP A 123 -14.26 -12.24 2.17
CA TRP A 123 -13.53 -11.90 0.96
C TRP A 123 -13.92 -12.81 -0.19
N ARG A 124 -14.14 -12.23 -1.36
CA ARG A 124 -14.41 -12.94 -2.61
C ARG A 124 -13.42 -12.50 -3.68
N THR A 125 -13.12 -13.38 -4.62
CA THR A 125 -12.31 -12.98 -5.78
C THR A 125 -13.13 -12.11 -6.70
N LEU A 126 -12.63 -10.92 -6.98
CA LEU A 126 -13.18 -10.02 -7.98
C LEU A 126 -12.72 -10.43 -9.37
N THR A 127 -11.41 -10.64 -9.53
CA THR A 127 -10.77 -10.91 -10.82
C THR A 127 -9.33 -11.38 -10.61
N THR A 128 -8.76 -12.02 -11.62
CA THR A 128 -7.32 -12.32 -11.72
C THR A 128 -6.74 -11.45 -12.83
N LEU A 129 -5.65 -10.75 -12.58
CA LEU A 129 -4.98 -9.87 -13.54
C LEU A 129 -3.56 -10.36 -13.82
N SER A 130 -3.12 -10.26 -15.07
CA SER A 130 -1.71 -10.38 -15.41
C SER A 130 -1.00 -9.04 -15.16
N THR A 131 0.22 -9.10 -14.63
CA THR A 131 1.09 -7.94 -14.54
C THR A 131 1.83 -7.69 -15.85
N ASP A 132 2.40 -6.49 -16.01
CA ASP A 132 3.47 -6.26 -16.97
C ASP A 132 4.79 -6.95 -16.52
N ALA A 133 5.84 -6.79 -17.32
CA ALA A 133 7.15 -7.39 -17.04
C ALA A 133 7.84 -6.82 -15.79
N ARG A 134 7.35 -5.70 -15.24
CA ARG A 134 7.87 -5.06 -14.02
C ARG A 134 6.97 -5.33 -12.81
N GLY A 135 5.97 -6.20 -12.94
CA GLY A 135 5.05 -6.56 -11.86
C GLY A 135 3.87 -5.59 -11.67
N TYR A 136 3.74 -4.53 -12.47
CA TYR A 136 2.64 -3.58 -12.33
C TYR A 136 1.36 -4.10 -12.99
N PHE A 137 0.22 -3.73 -12.43
CA PHE A 137 -1.09 -4.02 -13.02
C PHE A 137 -2.04 -2.84 -12.86
N SER A 138 -3.00 -2.74 -13.77
CA SER A 138 -4.11 -1.80 -13.63
C SER A 138 -5.39 -2.36 -14.24
N SER A 139 -6.53 -1.89 -13.74
CA SER A 139 -7.83 -2.35 -14.20
C SER A 139 -8.93 -1.36 -13.83
N ARG A 140 -9.86 -1.10 -14.76
CA ARG A 140 -11.08 -0.34 -14.48
C ARG A 140 -12.24 -1.29 -14.19
N ARG A 141 -13.02 -1.00 -13.15
CA ARG A 141 -14.13 -1.86 -12.69
C ARG A 141 -15.31 -1.01 -12.19
N SER A 142 -16.48 -1.63 -12.14
CA SER A 142 -17.61 -1.09 -11.37
C SER A 142 -17.34 -1.27 -9.87
N ALA A 143 -17.68 -0.25 -9.09
CA ALA A 143 -17.39 -0.16 -7.67
C ALA A 143 -18.61 0.34 -6.89
N PRO A 144 -19.40 -0.59 -6.32
CA PRO A 144 -20.43 -0.25 -5.34
C PRO A 144 -19.87 0.59 -4.19
N LYS A 145 -20.77 1.29 -3.50
CA LYS A 145 -20.42 2.05 -2.29
C LYS A 145 -19.77 1.12 -1.25
N ASP A 146 -18.81 1.66 -0.49
CA ASP A 146 -18.17 1.00 0.65
C ASP A 146 -17.46 -0.35 0.37
N ARG A 147 -17.21 -0.67 -0.89
CA ARG A 147 -16.40 -1.83 -1.26
C ARG A 147 -14.93 -1.61 -0.85
N ARG A 148 -14.37 -2.65 -0.24
CA ARG A 148 -12.96 -2.74 0.14
C ARG A 148 -12.28 -3.75 -0.77
N TYR A 149 -11.00 -3.53 -1.04
CA TYR A 149 -10.19 -4.39 -1.89
C TYR A 149 -8.96 -4.86 -1.14
N ARG A 150 -8.38 -5.96 -1.59
CA ARG A 150 -6.99 -6.33 -1.29
C ARG A 150 -6.46 -7.15 -2.44
N VAL A 151 -5.15 -7.17 -2.61
CA VAL A 151 -4.47 -8.00 -3.59
C VAL A 151 -3.90 -9.24 -2.91
N GLU A 152 -3.94 -10.36 -3.59
CA GLU A 152 -3.29 -11.61 -3.21
C GLU A 152 -2.38 -12.04 -4.38
N TRP A 153 -1.18 -12.49 -4.04
CA TRP A 153 -0.18 -12.92 -5.00
C TRP A 153 0.56 -14.14 -4.47
N THR A 154 0.70 -15.16 -5.32
CA THR A 154 1.53 -16.32 -5.05
C THR A 154 2.85 -16.14 -5.80
N ALA A 155 3.95 -16.06 -5.04
CA ALA A 155 5.29 -15.92 -5.58
C ALA A 155 5.78 -17.23 -6.23
N ALA A 156 6.89 -17.15 -6.97
CA ALA A 156 7.45 -18.29 -7.70
C ALA A 156 7.86 -19.46 -6.80
N ASP A 157 8.19 -19.17 -5.53
CA ASP A 157 8.48 -20.14 -4.48
C ASP A 157 7.22 -20.82 -3.89
N GLY A 158 6.03 -20.48 -4.38
CA GLY A 158 4.74 -20.97 -3.88
C GLY A 158 4.19 -20.19 -2.67
N THR A 159 4.94 -19.25 -2.11
CA THR A 159 4.49 -18.44 -0.97
C THR A 159 3.36 -17.52 -1.38
N THR A 160 2.22 -17.59 -0.68
CA THR A 160 1.09 -16.70 -0.93
C THR A 160 1.11 -15.50 0.02
N HIS A 161 1.23 -14.31 -0.57
CA HIS A 161 1.18 -13.03 0.11
C HIS A 161 -0.18 -12.36 -0.06
N ARG A 162 -0.62 -11.66 0.98
CA ARG A 162 -1.84 -10.84 0.95
C ARG A 162 -1.50 -9.42 1.35
N GLY A 163 -1.91 -8.47 0.51
CA GLY A 163 -1.81 -7.05 0.81
C GLY A 163 -2.82 -6.62 1.90
N PRO A 164 -2.63 -5.42 2.46
CA PRO A 164 -3.55 -4.84 3.42
C PRO A 164 -4.91 -4.54 2.77
N VAL A 165 -5.88 -4.18 3.61
CA VAL A 165 -7.18 -3.73 3.15
C VAL A 165 -7.06 -2.33 2.55
N THR A 166 -7.38 -2.18 1.28
CA THR A 166 -7.45 -0.91 0.56
C THR A 166 -8.89 -0.41 0.55
N LYS A 167 -9.11 0.81 1.04
CA LYS A 167 -10.39 1.51 0.88
C LYS A 167 -10.44 2.23 -0.46
N THR A 168 -11.66 2.38 -0.98
CA THR A 168 -11.86 3.21 -2.16
C THR A 168 -11.71 4.69 -1.78
N ARG A 169 -10.95 5.46 -2.56
CA ARG A 169 -10.74 6.89 -2.38
C ARG A 169 -10.94 7.61 -3.70
N SER A 170 -11.32 8.88 -3.70
CA SER A 170 -11.12 9.72 -4.88
C SER A 170 -9.66 10.17 -4.88
N ALA A 171 -8.95 10.07 -6.00
CA ALA A 171 -7.65 10.72 -6.13
C ALA A 171 -7.80 12.23 -5.84
N PRO A 172 -6.82 12.85 -5.17
CA PRO A 172 -6.79 14.30 -4.97
C PRO A 172 -6.73 15.05 -6.30
#